data_AF-A0AA51DUB0-F1
#
_entry.id   AF-A0AA51DUB0-F1
#
_cell.length_a   1.000
_cell.length_b   1.000
_cell.length_c   1.000
_cell.angle_alpha   90.00
_cell.angle_beta   90.00
_cell.angle_gamma   90.00
#
_symmetry.space_group_name_H-M   'P 1'
#
loop_
_entity.id
_entity.type
_entity.pdbx_description
1 polymer ?
#
loop_
_entity_poly.entity_id
_entity_poly.type
_entity_poly.pdbx_seq_one_letter_code
_entity_poly.pdbx_strand_id
1 'polypeptide(L)'
;MGFKEISVEPVVGSGSDLYFTESDIPELFQEYENLALQYIERLSGDKKFRFYHFNINLEDGSCLFKRITACGAGYEYLAVSPEGKLYPCHQFVGEDKFIIGDIYNGISNHELEKEFVENTIIKKEKCRDCWAKLFCSGGCHANGYYTNGSIAEPNDISCILQKKRIECAIMIKAWQSEHK
;
A
#
# COMPACT_ATOMS: atom_id res chain seq x y z
N MET A 1 -0.42 20.35 18.07
CA MET A 1 -0.02 20.57 16.65
C MET A 1 -1.29 20.75 15.83
N GLY A 2 -1.38 21.79 14.99
CA GLY A 2 -2.60 22.20 14.27
C GLY A 2 -2.79 21.53 12.89
N PHE A 3 -2.30 20.30 12.71
CA PHE A 3 -2.40 19.59 11.43
C PHE A 3 -3.83 19.12 11.19
N LYS A 4 -4.40 19.48 10.04
CA LYS A 4 -5.73 19.04 9.60
C LYS A 4 -5.72 17.80 8.74
N GLU A 5 -4.54 17.37 8.30
CA GLU A 5 -4.37 16.21 7.41
C GLU A 5 -3.17 15.41 7.91
N ILE A 6 -3.38 14.11 8.09
CA ILE A 6 -2.40 13.19 8.69
C ILE A 6 -2.36 11.93 7.83
N SER A 7 -1.14 11.49 7.51
CA SER A 7 -0.86 10.19 6.91
C SER A 7 0.32 9.60 7.67
N VAL A 8 0.12 8.45 8.30
CA VAL A 8 1.17 7.69 8.98
C VAL A 8 1.00 6.22 8.65
N GLU A 9 2.13 5.55 8.41
CA GLU A 9 2.20 4.14 8.07
C GLU A 9 3.03 3.41 9.14
N PRO A 10 2.70 2.15 9.45
CA PRO A 10 3.56 1.30 10.26
C PRO A 10 4.97 1.24 9.68
N VAL A 11 5.96 1.15 10.57
CA VAL A 11 7.35 0.91 10.15
C VAL A 11 7.46 -0.44 9.44
N VAL A 12 8.17 -0.44 8.31
CA VAL A 12 8.45 -1.62 7.49
C VAL A 12 9.96 -1.81 7.38
N GLY A 13 10.44 -3.05 7.46
CA GLY A 13 11.85 -3.42 7.34
C GLY A 13 12.20 -4.67 8.14
N SER A 14 13.49 -4.89 8.40
CA SER A 14 14.01 -6.09 9.06
C SER A 14 15.19 -5.81 10.01
N GLY A 15 15.29 -6.55 11.12
CA GLY A 15 16.52 -6.61 11.93
C GLY A 15 16.70 -5.52 13.01
N SER A 16 15.61 -4.90 13.48
CA SER A 16 15.61 -3.93 14.59
C SER A 16 14.42 -4.17 15.52
N ASP A 17 14.55 -3.76 16.78
CA ASP A 17 13.49 -3.89 17.78
C ASP A 17 12.30 -2.94 17.55
N LEU A 18 12.38 -2.09 16.52
CA LEU A 18 11.29 -1.19 16.12
C LEU A 18 10.29 -1.86 15.18
N TYR A 19 10.62 -3.01 14.58
CA TYR A 19 9.72 -3.66 13.62
C TYR A 19 8.63 -4.45 14.31
N PHE A 20 7.42 -4.35 13.77
CA PHE A 20 6.30 -5.16 14.21
C PHE A 20 6.48 -6.62 13.82
N THR A 21 6.15 -7.48 14.77
CA THR A 21 6.10 -8.92 14.67
C THR A 21 4.65 -9.40 14.75
N GLU A 22 4.43 -10.70 14.57
CA GLU A 22 3.09 -11.27 14.69
C GLU A 22 2.49 -11.12 16.10
N SER A 23 3.32 -11.06 17.15
CA SER A 23 2.85 -10.87 18.53
C SER A 23 2.26 -9.49 18.78
N ASP A 24 2.61 -8.50 17.95
CA ASP A 24 2.14 -7.10 18.10
C ASP A 24 0.77 -6.89 17.44
N ILE A 25 0.31 -7.83 16.60
CA ILE A 25 -0.94 -7.72 15.83
C ILE A 25 -2.15 -7.40 16.72
N PRO A 26 -2.37 -8.06 17.88
CA PRO A 26 -3.53 -7.77 18.72
C PRO A 26 -3.55 -6.33 19.24
N GLU A 27 -2.40 -5.79 19.66
CA GLU A 27 -2.29 -4.40 20.14
C GLU A 27 -2.48 -3.41 18.99
N LEU A 28 -1.86 -3.66 17.84
CA LEU A 28 -2.04 -2.84 16.64
C LEU A 28 -3.50 -2.77 16.19
N PHE A 29 -4.23 -3.87 16.30
CA PHE A 29 -5.67 -3.90 16.00
C PHE A 29 -6.47 -3.01 16.93
N GLN A 30 -6.18 -3.07 18.23
CA GLN A 30 -6.83 -2.21 19.23
C GLN A 30 -6.52 -0.74 18.97
N GLU A 31 -5.28 -0.39 18.62
CA GLU A 31 -4.92 0.99 18.32
C GLU A 31 -5.57 1.52 17.03
N TYR A 32 -5.73 0.69 16.00
CA TYR A 32 -6.49 1.09 14.81
C TYR A 32 -7.97 1.32 15.11
N GLU A 33 -8.59 0.49 15.95
CA GLU A 33 -9.98 0.68 16.38
C GLU A 33 -10.13 1.94 17.23
N ASN A 34 -9.24 2.14 18.20
CA ASN A 34 -9.18 3.33 19.04
C ASN A 34 -9.06 4.60 18.18
N LEU A 35 -8.14 4.60 17.20
CA LEU A 35 -7.98 5.69 16.25
C LEU A 35 -9.26 5.93 15.43
N ALA A 36 -9.95 4.89 14.99
CA ALA A 36 -11.19 4.99 14.23
C ALA A 36 -12.35 5.58 15.05
N LEU A 37 -12.52 5.16 16.30
CA LEU A 37 -13.53 5.72 17.21
C LEU A 37 -13.24 7.19 17.51
N GLN A 38 -11.99 7.51 17.82
CA GLN A 38 -11.54 8.89 18.03
C GLN A 38 -11.73 9.77 16.79
N TYR A 39 -11.54 9.20 15.60
CA TYR A 39 -11.79 9.88 14.33
C TYR A 39 -13.28 10.22 14.19
N ILE A 40 -14.17 9.26 14.44
CA ILE A 40 -15.64 9.45 14.39
C ILE A 40 -16.09 10.58 15.32
N GLU A 41 -15.66 10.56 16.59
CA GLU A 41 -16.02 11.61 17.57
C GLU A 41 -15.62 13.02 17.11
N ARG A 42 -14.53 13.13 16.35
CA ARG A 42 -13.98 14.41 15.87
C ARG A 42 -14.54 14.84 14.52
N LEU A 43 -15.37 14.02 13.85
CA LEU A 43 -15.96 14.39 12.56
C LEU A 43 -16.86 15.62 12.63
N SER A 44 -17.49 15.86 13.79
CA SER A 44 -18.56 16.84 14.00
C SER A 44 -18.13 18.09 14.79
N GLY A 45 -16.84 18.25 15.11
CA GLY A 45 -16.35 19.34 15.97
C GLY A 45 -15.14 20.10 15.42
N ASP A 46 -14.72 21.15 16.13
CA ASP A 46 -13.61 22.04 15.72
C ASP A 46 -12.23 21.34 15.67
N LYS A 47 -12.13 20.14 16.24
CA LYS A 47 -10.91 19.29 16.26
C LYS A 47 -10.86 18.28 15.11
N LYS A 48 -11.64 18.49 14.05
CA LYS A 48 -11.64 17.64 12.86
C LYS A 48 -10.27 17.59 12.21
N PHE A 49 -9.86 16.38 11.84
CA PHE A 49 -8.71 16.13 10.98
C PHE A 49 -9.08 15.08 9.94
N ARG A 50 -8.33 15.01 8.85
CA ARG A 50 -8.43 13.98 7.82
C ARG A 50 -7.29 13.00 8.00
N PHE A 51 -7.63 11.75 8.29
CA PHE A 51 -6.67 10.65 8.24
C PHE A 51 -6.72 10.00 6.86
N TYR A 52 -5.61 10.06 6.11
CA TYR A 52 -5.58 9.65 4.71
C TYR A 52 -6.02 8.20 4.51
N HIS A 53 -5.59 7.28 5.39
CA HIS A 53 -5.86 5.84 5.24
C HIS A 53 -7.31 5.43 5.54
N PHE A 54 -8.13 6.29 6.15
CA PHE A 54 -9.57 6.06 6.30
C PHE A 54 -10.39 6.63 5.13
N ASN A 55 -9.75 7.33 4.21
CA ASN A 55 -10.41 7.89 3.04
C ASN A 55 -10.55 6.86 1.92
N ILE A 56 -11.48 5.92 2.09
CA ILE A 56 -11.86 4.97 1.04
C ILE A 56 -13.08 5.48 0.24
N ASN A 57 -13.15 5.11 -1.04
CA ASN A 57 -14.33 5.37 -1.86
C ASN A 57 -15.15 4.08 -1.99
N LEU A 58 -16.39 4.11 -1.51
CA LEU A 58 -17.36 3.01 -1.61
C LEU A 58 -18.50 3.32 -2.59
N GLU A 59 -18.67 4.58 -2.98
CA GLU A 59 -19.82 5.07 -3.74
C GLU A 59 -19.48 5.17 -5.24
N ASP A 60 -18.30 5.69 -5.58
CA ASP A 60 -17.86 5.77 -6.97
C ASP A 60 -17.03 4.53 -7.34
N GLY A 61 -17.40 3.93 -8.48
CA GLY A 61 -16.62 2.85 -9.08
C GLY A 61 -15.22 3.34 -9.43
N SER A 62 -14.22 2.98 -8.63
CA SER A 62 -12.83 3.26 -8.96
C SER A 62 -12.44 2.56 -10.27
N CYS A 63 -11.59 3.18 -11.08
CA CYS A 63 -11.06 2.58 -12.30
C CYS A 63 -10.49 1.18 -12.01
N LEU A 64 -11.18 0.14 -12.50
CA LEU A 64 -10.84 -1.25 -12.18
C LEU A 64 -9.43 -1.61 -12.61
N PHE A 65 -8.99 -1.08 -13.76
CA PHE A 65 -7.62 -1.25 -14.25
C PHE A 65 -6.60 -0.82 -13.19
N LYS A 66 -6.72 0.38 -12.63
CA LYS A 66 -5.82 0.88 -11.57
C LYS A 66 -5.84 0.01 -10.31
N ARG A 67 -6.96 -0.62 -9.97
CA ARG A 67 -7.05 -1.54 -8.82
C ARG A 67 -6.37 -2.88 -9.09
N ILE A 68 -6.36 -3.33 -10.34
CA ILE A 68 -5.74 -4.60 -10.74
C ILE A 68 -4.22 -4.44 -10.87
N THR A 69 -3.78 -3.33 -11.45
CA THR A 69 -2.39 -3.11 -11.87
C THR A 69 -1.52 -2.44 -10.78
N ALA A 70 -2.11 -2.17 -9.62
CA ALA A 70 -1.42 -1.67 -8.42
C ALA A 70 -0.84 -0.24 -8.58
N CYS A 71 0.42 -0.05 -8.23
CA CYS A 71 1.07 1.27 -8.15
C CYS A 71 1.73 1.75 -9.45
N GLY A 72 1.70 0.95 -10.52
CA GLY A 72 2.34 1.31 -11.79
C GLY A 72 3.83 0.99 -11.89
N ALA A 73 4.47 0.54 -10.80
CA ALA A 73 5.92 0.35 -10.76
C ALA A 73 6.40 -0.59 -11.87
N GLY A 74 7.43 -0.16 -12.61
CA GLY A 74 8.04 -0.93 -13.69
C GLY A 74 7.42 -0.72 -15.07
N TYR A 75 6.31 0.02 -15.21
CA TYR A 75 5.70 0.25 -16.53
C TYR A 75 4.97 1.60 -16.67
N GLU A 76 4.17 2.02 -15.68
CA GLU A 76 3.51 3.34 -15.64
C GLU A 76 4.23 4.32 -14.70
N TYR A 77 5.02 3.80 -13.78
CA TYR A 77 5.84 4.54 -12.82
C TYR A 77 7.25 3.97 -12.83
N LEU A 78 8.23 4.86 -12.95
CA LEU A 78 9.66 4.53 -12.91
C LEU A 78 10.38 5.54 -12.02
N ALA A 79 11.42 5.08 -11.34
CA ALA A 79 12.38 5.94 -10.66
C ALA A 79 13.63 6.11 -11.54
N VAL A 80 14.25 7.29 -11.45
CA VAL A 80 15.48 7.64 -12.17
C VAL A 80 16.59 7.87 -11.14
N SER A 81 17.73 7.19 -11.29
CA SER A 81 18.91 7.43 -10.46
C SER A 81 19.70 8.66 -10.95
N PRO A 82 20.63 9.22 -10.15
CA PRO A 82 21.48 10.33 -10.58
C PRO A 82 22.32 10.03 -11.84
N GLU A 83 22.66 8.76 -12.06
CA GLU A 83 23.40 8.29 -13.24
C GLU A 83 22.51 8.13 -14.48
N GLY A 84 21.20 8.33 -14.34
CA GLY A 84 20.21 8.17 -15.41
C GLY A 84 19.71 6.75 -15.60
N LYS A 85 19.97 5.82 -14.66
CA LYS A 85 19.40 4.46 -14.69
C LYS A 85 17.92 4.49 -14.30
N LEU A 86 17.10 3.69 -14.97
CA LEU A 86 15.69 3.50 -14.67
C LEU A 86 15.48 2.28 -13.77
N TYR A 87 14.60 2.42 -12.78
CA TYR A 87 14.20 1.36 -11.85
C TYR A 87 12.67 1.28 -11.75
N PRO A 88 12.08 0.10 -11.43
CA PRO A 88 10.65 -0.04 -11.27
C PRO A 88 10.04 0.90 -10.24
N CYS A 89 10.75 1.17 -9.13
CA CYS A 89 10.35 2.19 -8.18
C CYS A 89 11.55 2.68 -7.36
N HIS A 90 11.33 3.70 -6.53
CA HIS A 90 12.40 4.31 -5.74
C HIS A 90 13.01 3.34 -4.70
N GLN A 91 12.25 2.34 -4.25
CA GLN A 91 12.74 1.36 -3.27
C GLN A 91 13.79 0.41 -3.85
N PHE A 92 13.86 0.26 -5.18
CA PHE A 92 14.82 -0.62 -5.84
C PHE A 92 16.08 0.11 -6.36
N VAL A 93 16.16 1.43 -6.21
CA VAL A 93 17.30 2.22 -6.67
C VAL A 93 18.57 1.77 -5.92
N GLY A 94 19.63 1.47 -6.67
CA GLY A 94 20.91 0.96 -6.13
C GLY A 94 21.09 -0.55 -6.27
N GLU A 95 20.05 -1.29 -6.65
CA GLU A 95 20.12 -2.74 -6.87
C GLU A 95 20.23 -3.04 -8.36
N ASP A 96 21.44 -3.31 -8.88
CA ASP A 96 21.67 -3.43 -10.33
C ASP A 96 20.75 -4.45 -11.05
N LYS A 97 20.31 -5.50 -10.36
CA LYS A 97 19.34 -6.50 -10.89
C LYS A 97 17.97 -5.91 -11.25
N PHE A 98 17.62 -4.76 -10.69
CA PHE A 98 16.36 -4.05 -10.94
C PHE A 98 16.51 -2.90 -11.92
N ILE A 99 17.64 -2.77 -12.62
CA ILE A 99 17.76 -1.80 -13.71
C ILE A 99 16.85 -2.26 -14.86
N ILE A 100 15.87 -1.42 -15.19
CA ILE A 100 14.92 -1.68 -16.28
C ILE A 100 15.35 -1.01 -17.60
N GLY A 101 16.24 -0.02 -17.51
CA GLY A 101 16.72 0.75 -18.65
C GLY A 101 17.48 2.00 -18.23
N ASP A 102 17.57 2.99 -19.11
CA ASP A 102 18.20 4.29 -18.84
C ASP A 102 17.48 5.43 -19.59
N ILE A 103 17.73 6.68 -19.19
CA ILE A 103 17.06 7.85 -19.78
C ILE A 103 17.46 8.15 -21.23
N TYR A 104 18.55 7.58 -21.73
CA TYR A 104 19.06 7.82 -23.08
C TYR A 104 18.47 6.83 -24.09
N ASN A 105 18.35 5.56 -23.69
CA ASN A 105 17.88 4.46 -24.53
C ASN A 105 16.45 4.01 -24.21
N GLY A 106 15.87 4.46 -23.09
CA GLY A 106 14.58 4.02 -22.60
C GLY A 106 14.64 2.66 -21.90
N ILE A 107 13.51 1.94 -21.90
CA ILE A 107 13.42 0.59 -21.34
C ILE A 107 14.16 -0.40 -22.24
N SER A 108 15.09 -1.15 -21.66
CA SER A 108 15.89 -2.17 -22.37
C SER A 108 15.74 -3.58 -21.77
N ASN A 109 15.33 -3.68 -20.51
CA ASN A 109 15.05 -4.95 -19.85
C ASN A 109 13.54 -5.26 -19.86
N HIS A 110 13.06 -5.70 -21.02
CA HIS A 110 11.64 -6.02 -21.23
C HIS A 110 11.16 -7.25 -20.45
N GLU A 111 12.07 -8.14 -20.03
CA GLU A 111 11.71 -9.27 -19.18
C GLU A 111 11.30 -8.80 -17.79
N LEU A 112 12.08 -7.89 -17.19
CA LEU A 112 11.77 -7.27 -15.91
C LEU A 112 10.52 -6.39 -16.00
N GLU A 113 10.39 -5.59 -17.06
CA GLU A 113 9.16 -4.82 -17.34
C GLU A 113 7.93 -5.73 -17.33
N LYS A 114 7.99 -6.82 -18.08
CA LYS A 114 6.90 -7.79 -18.17
C LYS A 114 6.61 -8.43 -16.81
N GLU A 115 7.62 -8.77 -16.02
CA GLU A 115 7.44 -9.32 -14.68
C GLU A 115 6.60 -8.39 -13.80
N PHE A 116 6.90 -7.08 -13.82
CA PHE A 116 6.17 -6.08 -13.05
C PHE A 116 4.75 -5.82 -13.60
N VAL A 117 4.58 -5.72 -14.93
CA VAL A 117 3.26 -5.55 -15.57
C VAL A 117 2.34 -6.71 -15.21
N GLU A 118 2.87 -7.92 -15.20
CA GLU A 118 2.09 -9.13 -14.96
C GLU A 118 1.78 -9.37 -13.48
N ASN A 119 2.47 -8.68 -12.56
CA ASN A 119 2.39 -8.86 -11.12
C ASN A 119 1.12 -8.26 -10.47
N THR A 120 -0.04 -8.66 -10.98
CA THR A 120 -1.36 -8.14 -10.61
C THR A 120 -2.02 -8.93 -9.47
N ILE A 121 -3.06 -8.36 -8.86
CA ILE A 121 -3.86 -9.02 -7.82
C ILE A 121 -4.55 -10.33 -8.28
N ILE A 122 -4.63 -10.57 -9.59
CA ILE A 122 -5.23 -11.78 -10.16
C ILE A 122 -4.18 -12.89 -10.25
N LYS A 123 -2.91 -12.54 -10.51
CA LYS A 123 -1.81 -13.51 -10.61
C LYS A 123 -1.23 -13.89 -9.25
N LYS A 124 -1.26 -12.99 -8.27
CA LYS A 124 -0.80 -13.25 -6.91
C LYS A 124 -1.76 -14.21 -6.18
N GLU A 125 -1.28 -15.39 -5.82
CA GLU A 125 -2.09 -16.45 -5.18
C GLU A 125 -2.81 -15.95 -3.92
N LYS A 126 -2.07 -15.32 -2.99
CA LYS A 126 -2.62 -14.74 -1.74
C LYS A 126 -3.68 -13.64 -2.00
N CYS A 127 -3.62 -12.95 -3.15
CA CYS A 127 -4.56 -11.87 -3.47
C CYS A 127 -5.80 -12.36 -4.22
N ARG A 128 -5.68 -13.45 -4.99
CA ARG A 128 -6.74 -13.94 -5.88
C ARG A 128 -8.07 -14.13 -5.15
N ASP A 129 -8.02 -14.70 -3.96
CA ASP A 129 -9.20 -15.03 -3.14
C ASP A 129 -9.39 -14.06 -1.95
N CYS A 130 -8.61 -12.98 -1.88
CA CYS A 130 -8.69 -11.98 -0.82
C CYS A 130 -9.84 -10.99 -1.03
N TRP A 131 -10.70 -10.82 -0.02
CA TRP A 131 -11.82 -9.87 -0.06
C TRP A 131 -11.38 -8.41 -0.22
N ALA A 132 -10.17 -8.08 0.27
CA ALA A 132 -9.64 -6.72 0.26
C ALA A 132 -8.89 -6.34 -1.02
N LYS A 133 -8.75 -7.25 -2.00
CA LYS A 133 -7.85 -7.08 -3.16
C LYS A 133 -8.11 -5.82 -3.99
N LEU A 134 -9.38 -5.43 -4.16
CA LEU A 134 -9.78 -4.24 -4.90
C LEU A 134 -9.63 -2.94 -4.09
N PHE A 135 -9.44 -3.03 -2.78
CA PHE A 135 -9.14 -1.88 -1.93
C PHE A 135 -7.64 -1.63 -1.83
N CYS A 136 -6.85 -2.68 -1.59
CA CYS A 136 -5.41 -2.56 -1.37
C CYS A 136 -4.55 -2.65 -2.65
N SER A 137 -5.13 -3.14 -3.75
CA SER A 137 -4.45 -3.29 -5.05
C SER A 137 -3.19 -4.17 -5.01
N GLY A 138 -3.08 -5.10 -4.05
CA GLY A 138 -1.99 -6.09 -3.99
C GLY A 138 -0.76 -5.71 -3.16
N GLY A 139 -0.76 -4.52 -2.54
CA GLY A 139 0.32 -4.08 -1.66
C GLY A 139 1.60 -3.64 -2.39
N CYS A 140 2.67 -3.39 -1.62
CA CYS A 140 3.94 -2.90 -2.15
C CYS A 140 4.83 -4.04 -2.69
N HIS A 141 5.22 -3.97 -3.95
CA HIS A 141 6.13 -4.95 -4.58
C HIS A 141 7.50 -5.01 -3.89
N ALA A 142 8.06 -3.86 -3.53
CA ALA A 142 9.35 -3.80 -2.85
C ALA A 142 9.29 -4.45 -1.46
N ASN A 143 8.23 -4.18 -0.70
CA ASN A 143 8.06 -4.80 0.61
C ASN A 143 7.95 -6.33 0.49
N GLY A 144 7.15 -6.83 -0.46
CA GLY A 144 7.08 -8.27 -0.74
C GLY A 144 8.44 -8.86 -1.13
N TYR A 145 9.20 -8.18 -1.99
CA TYR A 145 10.53 -8.62 -2.38
C TYR A 145 11.52 -8.67 -1.21
N TYR A 146 11.61 -7.60 -0.41
CA TYR A 146 12.57 -7.56 0.69
C TYR A 146 12.20 -8.48 1.85
N THR A 147 10.93 -8.86 2.00
CA THR A 147 10.51 -9.77 3.08
C THR A 147 10.49 -11.22 2.64
N ASN A 148 10.08 -11.51 1.40
CA ASN A 148 9.83 -12.88 0.92
C ASN A 148 10.77 -13.30 -0.24
N GLY A 149 11.60 -12.40 -0.75
CA GLY A 149 12.48 -12.65 -1.90
C GLY A 149 11.78 -12.61 -3.26
N SER A 150 10.48 -12.27 -3.30
CA SER A 150 9.68 -12.27 -4.54
C SER A 150 8.72 -11.09 -4.57
N ILE A 151 8.67 -10.36 -5.69
CA ILE A 151 7.66 -9.31 -5.89
C ILE A 151 6.25 -9.89 -5.97
N ALA A 152 6.11 -11.20 -6.26
CA ALA A 152 4.83 -11.90 -6.40
C ALA A 152 4.18 -12.19 -5.04
N GLU A 153 4.97 -12.30 -3.98
CA GLU A 153 4.50 -12.66 -2.65
C GLU A 153 4.39 -11.41 -1.75
N PRO A 154 3.17 -10.99 -1.36
CA PRO A 154 3.02 -9.84 -0.48
C PRO A 154 3.45 -10.16 0.95
N ASN A 155 3.88 -9.14 1.69
CA ASN A 155 4.21 -9.24 3.11
C ASN A 155 2.95 -9.50 3.97
N ASP A 156 2.98 -10.53 4.81
CA ASP A 156 1.80 -11.01 5.54
C ASP A 156 1.33 -10.03 6.62
N ILE A 157 2.23 -9.51 7.45
CA ILE A 157 1.89 -8.51 8.48
C ILE A 157 1.26 -7.28 7.83
N SER A 158 1.85 -6.78 6.74
CA SER A 158 1.30 -5.66 5.98
C SER A 158 -0.10 -5.96 5.43
N CYS A 159 -0.35 -7.17 4.93
CA CYS A 159 -1.68 -7.59 4.48
C CYS A 159 -2.69 -7.61 5.63
N ILE A 160 -2.30 -8.10 6.80
CA ILE A 160 -3.14 -8.19 7.99
C ILE A 160 -3.53 -6.78 8.47
N LEU A 161 -2.55 -5.89 8.63
CA LEU A 161 -2.80 -4.50 9.07
C LEU A 161 -3.61 -3.72 8.03
N GLN A 162 -3.36 -3.93 6.73
CA GLN A 162 -4.12 -3.27 5.68
C GLN A 162 -5.60 -3.67 5.68
N LYS A 163 -5.91 -4.96 5.89
CA LYS A 163 -7.30 -5.43 6.04
C LYS A 163 -7.98 -4.75 7.23
N LYS A 164 -7.29 -4.68 8.38
CA LYS A 164 -7.82 -4.01 9.57
C LYS A 164 -8.12 -2.52 9.31
N ARG A 165 -7.21 -1.82 8.63
CA ARG A 165 -7.43 -0.42 8.24
C ARG A 165 -8.65 -0.25 7.34
N ILE A 166 -8.86 -1.17 6.39
CA ILE A 166 -10.03 -1.16 5.50
C ILE A 166 -11.31 -1.41 6.30
N GLU A 167 -11.31 -2.36 7.24
CA GLU A 167 -12.45 -2.60 8.14
C GLU A 167 -12.83 -1.34 8.93
N CYS A 168 -11.85 -0.68 9.56
CA CYS A 168 -12.06 0.59 10.26
C CYS A 168 -12.60 1.68 9.33
N ALA A 169 -12.06 1.79 8.11
CA ALA A 169 -12.52 2.77 7.14
C ALA A 169 -13.97 2.51 6.68
N ILE A 170 -14.35 1.23 6.48
CA ILE A 170 -15.74 0.83 6.17
C ILE A 170 -16.68 1.18 7.33
N MET A 171 -16.29 0.87 8.57
CA MET A 171 -17.05 1.22 9.77
C MET A 171 -17.32 2.74 9.84
N ILE A 172 -16.29 3.56 9.58
CA ILE A 172 -16.42 5.02 9.55
C ILE A 172 -17.40 5.46 8.45
N LYS A 173 -17.33 4.86 7.25
CA LYS A 173 -18.24 5.17 6.15
C LYS A 173 -19.69 4.77 6.44
N ALA A 174 -19.90 3.60 7.04
CA ALA A 174 -21.21 3.16 7.52
C ALA A 174 -21.80 4.16 8.53
N TRP A 175 -21.03 4.53 9.56
CA TRP A 175 -21.45 5.52 10.54
C TRP A 175 -21.80 6.86 9.90
N GLN A 176 -20.95 7.36 8.99
CA GLN A 176 -21.22 8.60 8.25
C GLN A 176 -22.52 8.52 7.44
N SER A 177 -22.83 7.37 6.85
CA SER A 177 -24.05 7.20 6.04
C SER A 177 -25.35 7.25 6.86
N GLU A 178 -25.29 6.82 8.13
CA GLU A 178 -26.43 6.82 9.05
C GLU A 178 -26.63 8.17 9.76
N HIS A 179 -25.58 9.00 9.80
CA HIS A 179 -25.55 10.30 10.50
C HIS A 179 -25.35 11.49 9.53
N LYS A 180 -25.71 11.29 8.25
CA LYS A 180 -25.78 12.34 7.21
C LYS A 180 -26.98 13.27 7.43
#